data_AF-A0A9W4TXS8-F1
#
_entry.id   AF-A0A9W4TXS8-F1
#
_cell.length_a   1.000
_cell.length_b   1.000
_cell.length_c   1.000
_cell.angle_alpha   90.00
_cell.angle_beta   90.00
_cell.angle_gamma   90.00
#
_symmetry.space_group_name_H-M   'P 1'
#
loop_
_entity.id
_entity.type
_entity.pdbx_description
1 polymer ?
#
loop_
_entity_poly.entity_id
_entity_poly.type
_entity_poly.pdbx_seq_one_letter_code
_entity_poly.pdbx_strand_id
1 'polypeptide(L)'
;MLDNLKQYYNKFKQSTIGYWVVWIINFLIKQWFFVFLGVFVALAYEYPQFAKQGGMIKAQYSIGYGAVAVIFLISGLSMSSKQLGINALNWRAHFTVLSMSFLITSSIIYGIATGIKSSHDGQIDDWLLVGLIVTHACPTTVSSNVVMTKQADGNDILTLCEVFIGNILGAFITPALLQLYMKGTWDFGNPSHQPDGSSTIQQLYAETMKQLGLSVFIPLFVGQVVQNVFPKQTKWTLTTFKLNKVGSFMLLLIMFQSFSTAFAQHAFESVSHVSIIFIVFFNIGIYLFFTIFTYFYSRPFWINMIFKEAPNENSTILYKTSYWILKPFYYNKKDTVAIMLCGPAKTAALGVSLVSSQYGAHNPRLGILLVPLVLYQAEQVMTAQILVNFMKKWIHYDDVKKTDDQEATPVDDHDNTTNNESNSDTILDETTHEESHSNKSK
;
A
#
# COMPACT_ATOMS: atom_id res chain seq x y z
N MET A 1 -11.51 -32.15 33.09
CA MET A 1 -10.14 -31.66 32.77
C MET A 1 -10.18 -30.36 31.97
N LEU A 2 -10.93 -30.27 30.86
CA LEU A 2 -11.11 -29.02 30.10
C LEU A 2 -11.76 -27.88 30.91
N ASP A 3 -12.72 -28.19 31.78
CA ASP A 3 -13.41 -27.16 32.58
C ASP A 3 -12.51 -26.56 33.66
N ASN A 4 -11.64 -27.37 34.28
CA ASN A 4 -10.62 -26.90 35.22
C ASN A 4 -9.59 -26.00 34.51
N LEU A 5 -9.21 -26.33 33.26
CA LEU A 5 -8.33 -25.49 32.43
C LEU A 5 -8.98 -24.15 32.07
N LYS A 6 -10.28 -24.14 31.70
CA LYS A 6 -11.03 -22.91 31.44
C LYS A 6 -11.16 -22.04 32.69
N GLN A 7 -11.39 -22.65 33.85
CA GLN A 7 -11.48 -21.94 35.12
C GLN A 7 -10.14 -21.32 35.52
N TYR A 8 -9.02 -22.05 35.39
CA TYR A 8 -7.68 -21.51 35.60
C TYR A 8 -7.33 -20.39 34.62
N TYR A 9 -7.68 -20.55 33.35
CA TYR A 9 -7.49 -19.52 32.32
C TYR A 9 -8.27 -18.23 32.64
N ASN A 10 -9.54 -18.35 33.05
CA ASN A 10 -10.36 -17.20 33.43
C ASN A 10 -9.83 -16.50 34.70
N LYS A 11 -9.35 -17.28 35.68
CA LYS A 11 -8.74 -16.75 36.91
C LYS A 11 -7.39 -16.06 36.63
N PHE A 12 -6.59 -16.61 35.72
CA PHE A 12 -5.35 -16.00 35.24
C PHE A 12 -5.64 -14.68 34.51
N LYS A 13 -6.62 -14.67 33.59
CA LYS A 13 -7.02 -13.47 32.83
C LYS A 13 -7.52 -12.31 33.71
N GLN A 14 -8.09 -12.61 34.89
CA GLN A 14 -8.53 -11.60 35.87
C GLN A 14 -7.40 -11.08 36.77
N SER A 15 -6.24 -11.74 36.82
CA SER A 15 -5.07 -11.21 37.53
C SER A 15 -4.45 -10.04 36.75
N THR A 16 -3.83 -9.08 37.43
CA THR A 16 -3.15 -7.95 36.77
C THR A 16 -2.11 -8.43 35.75
N ILE A 17 -1.32 -9.46 36.09
CA ILE A 17 -0.31 -10.05 35.22
C ILE A 17 -0.96 -10.74 34.01
N GLY A 18 -1.99 -11.56 34.24
CA GLY A 18 -2.66 -12.27 33.14
C GLY A 18 -3.48 -11.35 32.24
N TYR A 19 -4.03 -10.24 32.76
CA TYR A 19 -4.62 -9.19 31.94
C TYR A 19 -3.58 -8.59 30.98
N TRP A 20 -2.42 -8.17 31.49
CA TRP A 20 -1.33 -7.64 30.67
C TRP A 20 -0.80 -8.67 29.67
N VAL A 21 -0.59 -9.91 30.09
CA VAL A 21 -0.14 -11.00 29.19
C VAL A 21 -1.17 -11.26 28.09
N VAL A 22 -2.46 -11.39 28.43
CA VAL A 22 -3.53 -11.60 27.44
C VAL A 22 -3.69 -10.39 26.53
N TRP A 23 -3.53 -9.17 27.05
CA TRP A 23 -3.56 -7.94 26.26
C TRP A 23 -2.38 -7.89 25.28
N ILE A 24 -1.15 -8.15 25.73
CA ILE A 24 0.06 -8.22 24.90
C ILE A 24 -0.09 -9.31 23.84
N ILE A 25 -0.50 -10.52 24.22
CA ILE A 25 -0.71 -11.63 23.28
C ILE A 25 -1.76 -11.25 22.24
N ASN A 26 -2.90 -10.69 22.65
CA ASN A 26 -3.92 -10.25 21.70
C ASN A 26 -3.45 -9.12 20.79
N PHE A 27 -2.62 -8.21 21.30
CA PHE A 27 -2.00 -7.16 20.51
C PHE A 27 -1.03 -7.76 19.48
N LEU A 28 -0.15 -8.68 19.88
CA LEU A 28 0.80 -9.37 19.00
C LEU A 28 0.08 -10.24 17.95
N ILE A 29 -1.00 -10.92 18.32
CA ILE A 29 -1.83 -11.68 17.37
C ILE A 29 -2.48 -10.75 16.35
N LYS A 30 -2.95 -9.56 16.76
CA LYS A 30 -3.44 -8.55 15.81
C LYS A 30 -2.34 -8.06 14.88
N GLN A 31 -1.10 -7.99 15.37
CA GLN A 31 0.11 -7.63 14.63
C GLN A 31 0.87 -8.86 14.09
N TRP A 32 0.16 -9.94 13.73
CA TRP A 32 0.77 -11.20 13.27
C TRP A 32 1.85 -11.01 12.21
N PHE A 33 1.64 -10.08 11.27
CA PHE A 33 2.59 -9.80 10.19
C PHE A 33 3.98 -9.45 10.73
N PHE A 34 4.06 -8.57 11.74
CA PHE A 34 5.33 -8.14 12.33
C PHE A 34 5.97 -9.23 13.18
N VAL A 35 5.17 -10.07 13.86
CA VAL A 35 5.67 -11.22 14.60
C VAL A 35 6.36 -12.21 13.66
N PHE A 36 5.69 -12.58 12.55
CA PHE A 36 6.27 -13.46 11.55
C PHE A 36 7.47 -12.83 10.84
N LEU A 37 7.44 -11.51 10.59
CA LEU A 37 8.61 -10.80 10.06
C LEU A 37 9.81 -10.94 11.00
N GLY A 38 9.64 -10.71 12.30
CA GLY A 38 10.71 -10.88 13.29
C GLY A 38 11.26 -12.31 13.33
N VAL A 39 10.37 -13.31 13.28
CA VAL A 39 10.77 -14.73 13.18
C VAL A 39 11.57 -15.00 11.91
N PHE A 40 11.12 -14.51 10.75
CA PHE A 40 11.86 -14.71 9.50
C PHE A 40 13.19 -13.95 9.46
N VAL A 41 13.29 -12.77 10.08
CA VAL A 41 14.57 -12.08 10.23
C VAL A 41 15.53 -12.89 11.10
N ALA A 42 15.06 -13.45 12.22
CA ALA A 42 15.87 -14.32 13.07
C ALA A 42 16.31 -15.60 12.34
N LEU A 43 15.40 -16.25 11.60
CA LEU A 43 15.74 -17.40 10.78
C LEU A 43 16.70 -17.06 9.64
N ALA A 44 16.58 -15.87 9.04
CA ALA A 44 17.47 -15.41 7.99
C ALA A 44 18.87 -15.11 8.53
N TYR A 45 18.97 -14.64 9.77
CA TYR A 45 20.24 -14.40 10.44
C TYR A 45 20.96 -15.72 10.80
N GLU A 46 20.22 -16.69 11.35
CA GLU A 46 20.79 -17.98 11.76
C GLU A 46 21.07 -18.91 10.56
N TYR A 47 20.17 -18.93 9.57
CA TYR A 47 20.23 -19.81 8.40
C TYR A 47 20.21 -19.03 7.06
N PRO A 48 21.15 -18.09 6.83
CA PRO A 48 21.13 -17.21 5.66
C PRO A 48 21.27 -17.98 4.34
N GLN A 49 21.94 -19.13 4.36
CA GLN A 49 22.13 -19.97 3.16
C GLN A 49 20.84 -20.65 2.68
N PHE A 50 19.80 -20.71 3.51
CA PHE A 50 18.55 -21.39 3.18
C PHE A 50 17.78 -20.63 2.09
N ALA A 51 17.42 -19.37 2.36
CA ALA A 51 16.57 -18.55 1.49
C ALA A 51 17.31 -17.41 0.78
N LYS A 52 18.65 -17.33 0.84
CA LYS A 52 19.39 -16.39 -0.02
C LYS A 52 19.18 -16.69 -1.51
N GLN A 53 19.46 -15.72 -2.36
CA GLN A 53 19.61 -15.97 -3.79
C GLN A 53 20.73 -16.97 -4.06
N GLY A 54 20.45 -17.98 -4.88
CA GLY A 54 21.34 -19.13 -5.07
C GLY A 54 21.47 -20.06 -3.86
N GLY A 55 20.63 -19.89 -2.83
CA GLY A 55 20.59 -20.74 -1.64
C GLY A 55 19.91 -22.08 -1.86
N MET A 56 19.70 -22.83 -0.78
CA MET A 56 19.19 -24.21 -0.78
C MET A 56 17.85 -24.34 -1.53
N ILE A 57 16.90 -23.44 -1.27
CA ILE A 57 15.58 -23.48 -1.92
C ILE A 57 15.54 -22.79 -3.29
N LYS A 58 16.71 -22.35 -3.79
CA LYS A 58 16.84 -21.49 -4.98
C LYS A 58 15.82 -20.35 -4.94
N ALA A 59 15.90 -19.52 -3.90
CA ALA A 59 14.90 -18.50 -3.58
C ALA A 59 14.55 -17.58 -4.75
N GLN A 60 15.50 -17.34 -5.66
CA GLN A 60 15.24 -16.60 -6.90
C GLN A 60 14.05 -17.16 -7.68
N TYR A 61 13.86 -18.49 -7.71
CA TYR A 61 12.73 -19.13 -8.41
C TYR A 61 11.55 -19.40 -7.46
N SER A 62 11.80 -20.01 -6.29
CA SER A 62 10.71 -20.42 -5.39
C SER A 62 9.98 -19.21 -4.78
N ILE A 63 10.70 -18.14 -4.44
CA ILE A 63 10.15 -16.93 -3.85
C ILE A 63 10.09 -15.81 -4.90
N GLY A 64 11.20 -15.48 -5.55
CA GLY A 64 11.30 -14.39 -6.54
C GLY A 64 10.37 -14.53 -7.75
N TYR A 65 10.17 -15.75 -8.27
CA TYR A 65 9.11 -16.00 -9.27
C TYR A 65 7.82 -16.49 -8.62
N GLY A 66 7.91 -17.52 -7.75
CA GLY A 66 6.74 -18.19 -7.21
C GLY A 66 5.87 -17.33 -6.31
N ALA A 67 6.44 -16.75 -5.24
CA ALA A 67 5.69 -15.92 -4.30
C ALA A 67 5.17 -14.63 -4.98
N VAL A 68 5.96 -14.06 -5.88
CA VAL A 68 5.56 -12.87 -6.68
C VAL A 68 4.41 -13.21 -7.62
N ALA A 69 4.44 -14.36 -8.31
CA ALA A 69 3.34 -14.82 -9.14
C ALA A 69 2.05 -15.00 -8.34
N VAL A 70 2.13 -15.56 -7.14
CA VAL A 70 0.97 -15.70 -6.24
C VAL A 70 0.42 -14.32 -5.85
N ILE A 71 1.27 -13.37 -5.47
CA ILE A 71 0.86 -12.00 -5.12
C ILE A 71 0.12 -11.34 -6.29
N PHE A 72 0.68 -11.40 -7.50
CA PHE A 72 0.09 -10.74 -8.66
C PHE A 72 -1.13 -11.47 -9.21
N LEU A 73 -1.21 -12.80 -9.06
CA LEU A 73 -2.45 -13.54 -9.30
C LEU A 73 -3.56 -13.08 -8.35
N ILE A 74 -3.28 -12.99 -7.05
CA ILE A 74 -4.24 -12.50 -6.05
C ILE A 74 -4.66 -11.06 -6.35
N SER A 75 -3.71 -10.20 -6.77
CA SER A 75 -3.98 -8.84 -7.22
C SER A 75 -4.96 -8.83 -8.41
N GLY A 76 -4.71 -9.66 -9.42
CA GLY A 76 -5.58 -9.83 -10.57
C GLY A 76 -6.98 -10.35 -10.20
N LEU A 77 -7.07 -11.29 -9.25
CA LEU A 77 -8.36 -11.81 -8.77
C LEU A 77 -9.15 -10.76 -7.97
N SER A 78 -8.47 -9.86 -7.26
CA SER A 78 -9.08 -8.95 -6.30
C SER A 78 -9.90 -7.82 -6.91
N MET A 79 -9.71 -7.50 -8.19
CA MET A 79 -10.37 -6.38 -8.86
C MET A 79 -11.06 -6.82 -10.14
N SER A 80 -12.35 -6.52 -10.32
CA SER A 80 -13.03 -6.77 -11.60
C SER A 80 -12.63 -5.76 -12.67
N SER A 81 -12.60 -6.14 -13.95
CA SER A 81 -12.29 -5.18 -15.02
C SER A 81 -13.34 -4.08 -15.17
N LYS A 82 -14.59 -4.32 -14.72
CA LYS A 82 -15.61 -3.28 -14.63
C LYS A 82 -15.24 -2.21 -13.60
N GLN A 83 -14.80 -2.61 -12.41
CA GLN A 83 -14.35 -1.67 -11.38
C GLN A 83 -13.07 -0.94 -11.82
N LEU A 84 -12.14 -1.65 -12.46
CA LEU A 84 -10.96 -1.04 -13.04
C LEU A 84 -11.34 0.00 -14.11
N GLY A 85 -12.24 -0.33 -15.04
CA GLY A 85 -12.69 0.59 -16.09
C GLY A 85 -13.39 1.84 -15.54
N ILE A 86 -14.24 1.68 -14.51
CA ILE A 86 -14.90 2.83 -13.85
C ILE A 86 -13.86 3.74 -13.19
N ASN A 87 -12.88 3.16 -12.49
CA ASN A 87 -11.89 3.95 -11.76
C ASN A 87 -10.73 4.43 -12.63
N ALA A 88 -10.47 3.80 -13.78
CA ALA A 88 -9.46 4.23 -14.76
C ALA A 88 -9.75 5.64 -15.31
N LEU A 89 -11.01 6.08 -15.26
CA LEU A 89 -11.43 7.43 -15.64
C LEU A 89 -11.05 8.48 -14.58
N ASN A 90 -10.63 8.08 -13.38
CA ASN A 90 -10.10 8.98 -12.35
C ASN A 90 -8.64 9.36 -12.64
N TRP A 91 -8.35 9.77 -13.87
CA TRP A 91 -7.00 10.09 -14.37
C TRP A 91 -6.25 11.09 -13.49
N ARG A 92 -6.97 11.95 -12.77
CA ARG A 92 -6.41 12.94 -11.84
C ARG A 92 -5.77 12.27 -10.64
N ALA A 93 -6.46 11.30 -10.02
CA ALA A 93 -5.93 10.54 -8.90
C ALA A 93 -4.73 9.70 -9.36
N HIS A 94 -4.83 9.06 -10.54
CA HIS A 94 -3.72 8.35 -11.17
C HIS A 94 -2.51 9.26 -11.36
N PHE A 95 -2.72 10.45 -11.94
CA PHE A 95 -1.65 11.42 -12.13
C PHE A 95 -1.01 11.84 -10.80
N THR A 96 -1.81 12.16 -9.78
CA THR A 96 -1.32 12.55 -8.45
C THR A 96 -0.50 11.44 -7.81
N VAL A 97 -1.02 10.20 -7.78
CA VAL A 97 -0.32 9.07 -7.15
C VAL A 97 0.91 8.66 -7.94
N LEU A 98 0.82 8.53 -9.27
CA LEU A 98 1.94 8.09 -10.11
C LEU A 98 3.05 9.14 -10.15
N SER A 99 2.73 10.43 -10.24
CA SER A 99 3.75 11.48 -10.17
C SER A 99 4.40 11.54 -8.78
N MET A 100 3.62 11.39 -7.71
CA MET A 100 4.17 11.30 -6.36
C MET A 100 5.10 10.08 -6.23
N SER A 101 4.65 8.91 -6.66
CA SER A 101 5.38 7.65 -6.51
C SER A 101 6.61 7.55 -7.41
N PHE A 102 6.57 7.95 -8.68
CA PHE A 102 7.67 7.71 -9.62
C PHE A 102 8.51 8.92 -9.96
N LEU A 103 8.03 10.14 -9.69
CA LEU A 103 8.76 11.36 -10.06
C LEU A 103 9.19 12.12 -8.81
N ILE A 104 8.24 12.53 -7.97
CA ILE A 104 8.52 13.40 -6.83
C ILE A 104 9.34 12.67 -5.77
N THR A 105 8.88 11.50 -5.30
CA THR A 105 9.60 10.76 -4.24
C THR A 105 10.99 10.31 -4.69
N SER A 106 11.12 9.73 -5.87
CA SER A 106 12.41 9.27 -6.39
C SER A 106 13.38 10.41 -6.68
N SER A 107 12.92 11.56 -7.21
CA SER A 107 13.80 12.71 -7.48
C SER A 107 14.27 13.41 -6.21
N ILE A 108 13.41 13.55 -5.20
CA ILE A 108 13.80 14.10 -3.89
C ILE A 108 14.83 13.19 -3.24
N ILE A 109 14.62 11.87 -3.26
CA ILE A 109 15.58 10.91 -2.70
C ILE A 109 16.89 10.91 -3.47
N TYR A 110 16.84 10.98 -4.81
CA TYR A 110 18.04 11.15 -5.63
C TYR A 110 18.83 12.41 -5.24
N GLY A 111 18.14 13.53 -5.03
CA GLY A 111 18.75 14.78 -4.56
C GLY A 111 19.38 14.64 -3.17
N ILE A 112 18.67 14.02 -2.21
CA ILE A 112 19.17 13.77 -0.86
C ILE A 112 20.40 12.86 -0.88
N ALA A 113 20.32 11.73 -1.58
CA ALA A 113 21.43 10.79 -1.72
C ALA A 113 22.65 11.47 -2.36
N THR A 114 22.44 12.29 -3.39
CA THR A 114 23.51 13.06 -4.05
C THR A 114 24.12 14.08 -3.09
N GLY A 115 23.30 14.80 -2.32
CA GLY A 115 23.78 15.74 -1.30
C GLY A 115 24.62 15.05 -0.22
N ILE A 116 24.19 13.88 0.26
CA ILE A 116 24.95 13.07 1.22
C ILE A 116 26.29 12.66 0.60
N LYS A 117 26.30 12.08 -0.61
CA LYS A 117 27.53 11.67 -1.30
C LYS A 117 28.50 12.85 -1.50
N SER A 118 27.98 14.02 -1.91
CA SER A 118 28.77 15.23 -2.12
C SER A 118 29.30 15.86 -0.83
N SER A 119 28.77 15.49 0.34
CA SER A 119 29.33 15.93 1.63
C SER A 119 30.67 15.27 1.95
N HIS A 120 31.06 14.24 1.21
CA HIS A 120 32.26 13.43 1.44
C HIS A 120 32.33 12.79 2.84
N ASP A 121 31.18 12.62 3.50
CA ASP A 121 31.08 11.85 4.74
C ASP A 121 31.18 10.34 4.43
N GLY A 122 32.37 9.77 4.63
CA GLY A 122 32.63 8.35 4.42
C GLY A 122 31.90 7.41 5.41
N GLN A 123 31.09 7.95 6.32
CA GLN A 123 30.28 7.15 7.24
C GLN A 123 29.08 6.49 6.55
N ILE A 124 28.59 7.05 5.45
CA ILE A 124 27.45 6.49 4.70
C ILE A 124 27.95 5.78 3.45
N ASP A 125 27.67 4.48 3.36
CA ASP A 125 28.10 3.66 2.24
C ASP A 125 27.40 4.05 0.92
N ASP A 126 28.18 4.17 -0.15
CA ASP A 126 27.70 4.60 -1.46
C ASP A 126 26.69 3.62 -2.09
N TRP A 127 26.90 2.31 -1.93
CA TRP A 127 25.97 1.29 -2.45
C TRP A 127 24.67 1.26 -1.67
N LEU A 128 24.72 1.62 -0.40
CA LEU A 128 23.54 1.81 0.41
C LEU A 128 22.69 2.99 -0.08
N LEU A 129 23.32 4.10 -0.48
CA LEU A 129 22.64 5.22 -1.13
C LEU A 129 22.05 4.84 -2.49
N VAL A 130 22.75 4.01 -3.29
CA VAL A 130 22.17 3.42 -4.51
C VAL A 130 20.92 2.62 -4.17
N GLY A 131 20.96 1.77 -3.15
CA GLY A 131 19.80 1.01 -2.68
C GLY A 131 18.62 1.92 -2.26
N LEU A 132 18.91 3.08 -1.66
CA LEU A 132 17.89 4.05 -1.27
C LEU A 132 17.21 4.70 -2.50
N ILE A 133 17.99 5.07 -3.53
CA ILE A 133 17.46 5.57 -4.81
C ILE A 133 16.61 4.48 -5.48
N VAL A 134 17.12 3.24 -5.54
CA VAL A 134 16.42 2.11 -6.14
C VAL A 134 15.08 1.84 -5.45
N THR A 135 15.08 1.86 -4.11
CA THR A 135 13.88 1.69 -3.29
C THR A 135 12.80 2.69 -3.65
N HIS A 136 13.16 3.97 -3.81
CA HIS A 136 12.17 5.02 -4.06
C HIS A 136 11.80 5.17 -5.53
N ALA A 137 12.54 4.55 -6.45
CA ALA A 137 12.12 4.36 -7.84
C ALA A 137 11.11 3.22 -8.01
N CYS A 138 10.90 2.36 -6.99
CA CYS A 138 9.96 1.24 -7.06
C CYS A 138 8.49 1.70 -6.99
N PRO A 139 7.55 0.88 -7.54
CA PRO A 139 6.11 1.13 -7.46
C PRO A 139 5.55 1.02 -6.04
N THR A 140 4.26 1.31 -5.89
CA THR A 140 3.52 1.22 -4.62
C THR A 140 3.03 -0.19 -4.28
N THR A 141 2.74 -0.45 -3.00
CA THR A 141 2.38 -1.78 -2.47
C THR A 141 0.89 -2.10 -2.56
N VAL A 142 0.57 -3.33 -2.98
CA VAL A 142 -0.83 -3.80 -3.13
C VAL A 142 -1.44 -4.13 -1.78
N SER A 143 -0.78 -4.96 -0.98
CA SER A 143 -1.43 -5.59 0.18
C SER A 143 -1.67 -4.63 1.34
N SER A 144 -0.64 -3.91 1.80
CA SER A 144 -0.77 -3.08 3.01
C SER A 144 -1.61 -1.83 2.75
N ASN A 145 -1.47 -1.19 1.59
CA ASN A 145 -2.23 0.03 1.26
C ASN A 145 -3.74 -0.25 1.25
N VAL A 146 -4.18 -1.32 0.58
CA VAL A 146 -5.61 -1.66 0.50
C VAL A 146 -6.18 -1.97 1.89
N VAL A 147 -5.45 -2.75 2.70
CA VAL A 147 -5.88 -3.08 4.06
C VAL A 147 -5.96 -1.82 4.94
N MET A 148 -4.97 -0.95 4.87
CA MET A 148 -4.89 0.27 5.69
C MET A 148 -5.92 1.31 5.25
N THR A 149 -6.11 1.54 3.95
CA THR A 149 -7.16 2.43 3.45
C THR A 149 -8.53 1.95 3.92
N LYS A 150 -8.78 0.64 3.86
CA LYS A 150 -10.03 0.06 4.36
C LYS A 150 -10.21 0.22 5.87
N GLN A 151 -9.15 0.03 6.66
CA GLN A 151 -9.22 0.25 8.11
C GLN A 151 -9.47 1.73 8.46
N ALA A 152 -8.97 2.64 7.62
CA ALA A 152 -9.18 4.08 7.75
C ALA A 152 -10.55 4.56 7.24
N ASP A 153 -11.41 3.68 6.72
CA ASP A 153 -12.67 4.02 6.02
C ASP A 153 -12.48 4.93 4.78
N GLY A 154 -11.29 4.87 4.16
CA GLY A 154 -10.97 5.55 2.92
C GLY A 154 -11.45 4.81 1.67
N ASN A 155 -11.09 5.31 0.49
CA ASN A 155 -11.49 4.70 -0.79
C ASN A 155 -10.58 3.51 -1.16
N ASP A 156 -10.96 2.31 -0.72
CA ASP A 156 -10.23 1.07 -0.98
C ASP A 156 -10.31 0.63 -2.46
N ILE A 157 -11.36 1.03 -3.18
CA ILE A 157 -11.49 0.79 -4.62
C ILE A 157 -10.48 1.63 -5.42
N LEU A 158 -10.37 2.92 -5.11
CA LEU A 158 -9.35 3.79 -5.70
C LEU A 158 -7.96 3.24 -5.38
N THR A 159 -7.71 2.88 -4.12
CA THR A 159 -6.45 2.26 -3.70
C THR A 159 -6.11 1.04 -4.53
N LEU A 160 -7.05 0.11 -4.72
CA LEU A 160 -6.88 -1.07 -5.57
C LEU A 160 -6.53 -0.71 -7.03
N CYS A 161 -7.16 0.33 -7.58
CA CYS A 161 -6.86 0.81 -8.93
C CYS A 161 -5.44 1.39 -9.02
N GLU A 162 -5.06 2.25 -8.07
CA GLU A 162 -3.75 2.89 -8.03
C GLU A 162 -2.60 1.88 -7.87
N VAL A 163 -2.75 0.90 -6.98
CA VAL A 163 -1.73 -0.13 -6.79
C VAL A 163 -1.62 -1.03 -8.02
N PHE A 164 -2.73 -1.33 -8.70
CA PHE A 164 -2.72 -2.13 -9.92
C PHE A 164 -2.01 -1.40 -11.07
N ILE A 165 -2.44 -0.17 -11.38
CA ILE A 165 -1.86 0.65 -12.45
C ILE A 165 -0.39 0.95 -12.13
N GLY A 166 -0.09 1.35 -10.90
CA GLY A 166 1.27 1.66 -10.46
C GLY A 166 2.21 0.48 -10.58
N ASN A 167 1.80 -0.74 -10.21
CA ASN A 167 2.66 -1.91 -10.36
C ASN A 167 2.87 -2.34 -11.81
N ILE A 168 1.84 -2.22 -12.67
CA ILE A 168 1.99 -2.48 -14.10
C ILE A 168 2.96 -1.48 -14.74
N LEU A 169 2.80 -0.19 -14.45
CA LEU A 169 3.67 0.85 -15.00
C LEU A 169 5.08 0.78 -14.41
N GLY A 170 5.21 0.47 -13.12
CA GLY A 170 6.50 0.36 -12.42
C GLY A 170 7.43 -0.69 -13.00
N ALA A 171 6.88 -1.77 -13.56
CA ALA A 171 7.65 -2.76 -14.32
C ALA A 171 8.50 -2.15 -15.46
N PHE A 172 8.05 -1.03 -16.04
CA PHE A 172 8.75 -0.32 -17.12
C PHE A 172 9.40 0.97 -16.64
N ILE A 173 8.69 1.74 -15.81
CA ILE A 173 9.16 3.04 -15.33
C ILE A 173 10.36 2.89 -14.40
N THR A 174 10.36 1.91 -13.48
CA THR A 174 11.46 1.75 -12.53
C THR A 174 12.79 1.48 -13.24
N PRO A 175 12.92 0.49 -14.16
CA PRO A 175 14.16 0.30 -14.90
C PRO A 175 14.63 1.54 -15.67
N ALA A 176 13.70 2.27 -16.32
CA ALA A 176 14.02 3.50 -17.03
C ALA A 176 14.54 4.61 -16.09
N LEU A 177 13.93 4.76 -14.91
CA LEU A 177 14.38 5.71 -13.89
C LEU A 177 15.75 5.34 -13.33
N LEU A 178 16.04 4.05 -13.12
CA LEU A 178 17.38 3.63 -12.67
C LEU A 178 18.44 3.94 -13.72
N GLN A 179 18.15 3.68 -15.00
CA GLN A 179 19.05 4.06 -16.09
C GLN A 179 19.25 5.59 -16.18
N LEU A 180 18.26 6.39 -15.77
CA LEU A 180 18.37 7.84 -15.71
C LEU A 180 19.19 8.32 -14.51
N TYR A 181 18.89 7.83 -13.31
CA TYR A 181 19.52 8.27 -12.06
C TYR A 181 20.95 7.73 -11.89
N MET A 182 21.25 6.54 -12.44
CA MET A 182 22.57 5.92 -12.33
C MET A 182 23.55 6.40 -13.41
N LYS A 183 23.56 7.71 -13.67
CA LYS A 183 24.52 8.36 -14.57
C LYS A 183 25.46 9.27 -13.78
N GLY A 184 26.63 9.56 -14.36
CA GLY A 184 27.59 10.50 -13.75
C GLY A 184 28.15 9.99 -12.43
N THR A 185 27.88 10.69 -11.32
CA THR A 185 28.42 10.30 -9.99
C THR A 185 27.91 8.94 -9.50
N TRP A 186 26.77 8.49 -10.02
CA TRP A 186 26.13 7.21 -9.68
C TRP A 186 26.39 6.10 -10.70
N ASP A 187 27.29 6.32 -11.67
CA ASP A 187 27.51 5.38 -12.78
C ASP A 187 27.96 3.99 -12.32
N PHE A 188 28.69 3.90 -11.22
CA PHE A 188 29.10 2.64 -10.59
C PHE A 188 27.91 1.78 -10.11
N GLY A 189 26.77 2.42 -9.81
CA GLY A 189 25.54 1.78 -9.38
C GLY A 189 24.61 1.43 -10.54
N ASN A 190 25.01 1.68 -11.78
CA ASN A 190 24.16 1.45 -12.95
C ASN A 190 23.97 -0.05 -13.19
N PRO A 191 22.72 -0.54 -13.28
CA PRO A 191 22.46 -1.93 -13.61
C PRO A 191 23.15 -2.42 -14.88
N SER A 192 23.43 -1.56 -15.87
CA SER A 192 24.10 -1.94 -17.12
C SER A 192 25.62 -2.07 -17.02
N HIS A 193 26.22 -1.65 -15.92
CA HIS A 193 27.68 -1.68 -15.70
C HIS A 193 28.05 -2.77 -14.69
N GLN A 194 27.46 -3.96 -14.84
CA GLN A 194 27.75 -5.07 -13.93
C GLN A 194 29.24 -5.47 -13.96
N PRO A 195 29.79 -5.98 -12.83
CA PRO A 195 31.22 -6.30 -12.69
C PRO A 195 31.75 -7.31 -13.72
N ASP A 196 30.87 -8.12 -14.33
CA ASP A 196 31.25 -9.10 -15.35
C ASP A 196 31.50 -8.48 -16.74
N GLY A 197 31.12 -7.20 -16.96
CA GLY A 197 31.26 -6.49 -18.23
C GLY A 197 30.52 -7.11 -19.42
N SER A 198 29.77 -8.19 -19.20
CA SER A 198 29.12 -8.98 -20.24
C SER A 198 27.65 -8.62 -20.44
N SER A 199 27.07 -7.94 -19.45
CA SER A 199 25.65 -7.62 -19.39
C SER A 199 25.32 -6.41 -20.28
N THR A 200 24.79 -6.66 -21.47
CA THR A 200 24.28 -5.56 -22.31
C THR A 200 22.96 -5.02 -21.75
N ILE A 201 22.64 -3.75 -22.00
CA ILE A 201 21.32 -3.18 -21.68
C ILE A 201 20.20 -4.06 -22.25
N GLN A 202 20.36 -4.57 -23.47
CA GLN A 202 19.37 -5.45 -24.10
C GLN A 202 19.14 -6.74 -23.32
N GLN A 203 20.20 -7.41 -22.84
CA GLN A 203 20.07 -8.62 -22.03
C GLN A 203 19.38 -8.33 -20.69
N LEU A 204 19.76 -7.25 -20.03
CA LEU A 204 19.17 -6.83 -18.76
C LEU A 204 17.67 -6.56 -18.87
N TYR A 205 17.26 -5.86 -19.93
CA TYR A 205 15.84 -5.66 -20.24
C TYR A 205 15.16 -6.98 -20.62
N ALA A 206 15.81 -7.88 -21.35
CA ALA A 206 15.24 -9.18 -21.70
C ALA A 206 14.99 -10.05 -20.46
N GLU A 207 15.94 -10.10 -19.52
CA GLU A 207 15.81 -10.84 -18.25
C GLU A 207 14.75 -10.22 -17.35
N THR A 208 14.75 -8.90 -17.22
CA THR A 208 13.73 -8.15 -16.49
C THR A 208 12.34 -8.40 -17.08
N MET A 209 12.17 -8.29 -18.39
CA MET A 209 10.90 -8.56 -19.06
C MET A 209 10.47 -10.02 -18.95
N LYS A 210 11.40 -10.98 -18.98
CA LYS A 210 11.11 -12.40 -18.73
C LYS A 210 10.61 -12.61 -17.30
N GLN A 211 11.29 -12.04 -16.30
CA GLN A 211 10.88 -12.16 -14.91
C GLN A 211 9.52 -11.52 -14.67
N LEU A 212 9.34 -10.27 -15.11
CA LEU A 212 8.09 -9.54 -14.96
C LEU A 212 6.96 -10.19 -15.76
N GLY A 213 7.23 -10.67 -16.98
CA GLY A 213 6.28 -11.43 -17.77
C GLY A 213 5.73 -12.65 -17.02
N LEU A 214 6.63 -13.50 -16.49
CA LEU A 214 6.26 -14.75 -15.84
C LEU A 214 5.71 -14.59 -14.42
N SER A 215 6.20 -13.61 -13.65
CA SER A 215 5.83 -13.44 -12.23
C SER A 215 4.84 -12.32 -11.96
N VAL A 216 4.68 -11.37 -12.88
CA VAL A 216 3.80 -10.19 -12.70
C VAL A 216 2.67 -10.21 -13.70
N PHE A 217 2.98 -10.11 -15.01
CA PHE A 217 1.97 -9.89 -16.03
C PHE A 217 1.10 -11.11 -16.32
N ILE A 218 1.68 -12.29 -16.52
CA ILE A 218 0.92 -13.51 -16.77
C ILE A 218 0.00 -13.85 -15.58
N PRO A 219 0.49 -13.91 -14.32
CA PRO A 219 -0.37 -14.22 -13.19
C PRO A 219 -1.48 -13.19 -12.98
N LEU A 220 -1.17 -11.90 -13.13
CA LEU A 220 -2.17 -10.82 -13.06
C LEU A 220 -3.23 -10.95 -14.16
N PHE A 221 -2.82 -11.22 -15.40
CA PHE A 221 -3.74 -11.42 -16.53
C PHE A 221 -4.64 -12.63 -16.30
N VAL A 222 -4.06 -13.77 -15.88
CA VAL A 222 -4.81 -14.97 -15.52
C VAL A 222 -5.82 -14.66 -14.41
N GLY A 223 -5.41 -13.93 -13.38
CA GLY A 223 -6.29 -13.49 -12.30
C GLY A 223 -7.45 -12.62 -12.79
N GLN A 224 -7.19 -11.66 -13.69
CA GLN A 224 -8.22 -10.83 -14.30
C GLN A 224 -9.19 -11.66 -15.15
N VAL A 225 -8.69 -12.59 -15.97
CA VAL A 225 -9.55 -13.48 -16.77
C VAL A 225 -10.46 -14.30 -15.87
N VAL A 226 -9.92 -14.94 -14.82
CA VAL A 226 -10.69 -15.73 -13.87
C VAL A 226 -11.73 -14.87 -13.13
N GLN A 227 -11.36 -13.68 -12.69
CA GLN A 227 -12.26 -12.76 -11.99
C GLN A 227 -13.42 -12.28 -12.86
N ASN A 228 -13.20 -12.09 -14.16
CA ASN A 228 -14.26 -11.64 -15.07
C ASN A 228 -15.14 -12.78 -15.61
N VAL A 229 -14.57 -13.97 -15.81
CA VAL A 229 -15.33 -15.15 -16.30
C VAL A 229 -16.11 -15.79 -15.15
N PHE A 230 -15.52 -15.87 -13.95
CA PHE A 230 -16.11 -16.53 -12.78
C PHE A 230 -16.15 -15.60 -11.54
N PRO A 231 -16.85 -14.46 -11.58
CA PRO A 231 -16.81 -13.46 -10.52
C PRO A 231 -17.36 -13.96 -9.17
N LYS A 232 -18.39 -14.82 -9.20
CA LYS A 232 -19.00 -15.38 -7.97
C LYS A 232 -18.04 -16.35 -7.28
N GLN A 233 -17.46 -17.26 -8.05
CA GLN A 233 -16.50 -18.25 -7.59
C GLN A 233 -15.23 -17.55 -7.10
N THR A 234 -14.74 -16.55 -7.82
CA THR A 234 -13.55 -15.80 -7.42
C THR A 234 -13.78 -15.04 -6.11
N LYS A 235 -14.91 -14.36 -5.96
CA LYS A 235 -15.29 -13.71 -4.69
C LYS A 235 -15.36 -14.73 -3.54
N TRP A 236 -15.95 -15.90 -3.79
CA TRP A 236 -15.99 -16.98 -2.81
C TRP A 236 -14.60 -17.48 -2.44
N THR A 237 -13.71 -17.73 -3.41
CA THR A 237 -12.34 -18.20 -3.18
C THR A 237 -11.52 -17.18 -2.40
N LEU A 238 -11.55 -15.90 -2.82
CA LEU A 238 -10.83 -14.80 -2.15
C LEU A 238 -11.22 -14.67 -0.67
N THR A 239 -12.51 -14.80 -0.37
CA THR A 239 -13.04 -14.66 0.99
C THR A 239 -12.87 -15.91 1.84
N THR A 240 -13.14 -17.09 1.29
CA THR A 240 -13.06 -18.38 2.00
C THR A 240 -11.62 -18.73 2.38
N PHE A 241 -10.70 -18.66 1.41
CA PHE A 241 -9.28 -18.96 1.64
C PHE A 241 -8.49 -17.74 2.15
N LYS A 242 -9.15 -16.59 2.33
CA LYS A 242 -8.54 -15.32 2.78
C LYS A 242 -7.29 -15.00 1.96
N LEU A 243 -7.37 -15.09 0.63
CA LEU A 243 -6.22 -14.99 -0.26
C LEU A 243 -5.42 -13.71 -0.08
N ASN A 244 -6.04 -12.59 0.32
CA ASN A 244 -5.31 -11.36 0.66
C ASN A 244 -4.28 -11.58 1.77
N LYS A 245 -4.57 -12.42 2.78
CA LYS A 245 -3.61 -12.81 3.82
C LYS A 245 -2.51 -13.72 3.28
N VAL A 246 -2.84 -14.59 2.32
CA VAL A 246 -1.83 -15.39 1.61
C VAL A 246 -0.86 -14.47 0.88
N GLY A 247 -1.35 -13.42 0.21
CA GLY A 247 -0.51 -12.38 -0.39
C GLY A 247 0.40 -11.69 0.62
N SER A 248 -0.11 -11.34 1.81
CA SER A 248 0.73 -10.80 2.89
C SER A 248 1.78 -11.80 3.40
N PHE A 249 1.48 -13.10 3.43
CA PHE A 249 2.45 -14.13 3.77
C PHE A 249 3.51 -14.33 2.68
N MET A 250 3.14 -14.28 1.40
CA MET A 250 4.10 -14.28 0.29
C MET A 250 5.05 -13.08 0.36
N LEU A 251 4.54 -11.91 0.78
CA LEU A 251 5.40 -10.74 1.03
C LEU A 251 6.42 -11.03 2.14
N LEU A 252 6.03 -11.72 3.21
CA LEU A 252 6.97 -12.14 4.26
C LEU A 252 8.05 -13.10 3.73
N LEU A 253 7.72 -13.99 2.79
CA LEU A 253 8.74 -14.84 2.14
C LEU A 253 9.73 -14.01 1.30
N ILE A 254 9.25 -12.98 0.61
CA ILE A 254 10.12 -12.06 -0.15
C ILE A 254 11.07 -11.32 0.80
N MET A 255 10.55 -10.85 1.94
CA MET A 255 11.36 -10.25 2.99
C MET A 255 12.38 -11.25 3.55
N PHE A 256 11.97 -12.48 3.80
CA PHE A 256 12.84 -13.56 4.27
C PHE A 256 13.99 -13.84 3.29
N GLN A 257 13.70 -13.91 1.98
CA GLN A 257 14.73 -14.05 0.94
C GLN A 257 15.73 -12.89 0.95
N SER A 258 15.21 -11.66 1.01
CA SER A 258 16.05 -10.46 0.95
C SER A 258 16.95 -10.33 2.18
N PHE A 259 16.42 -10.55 3.39
CA PHE A 259 17.23 -10.59 4.60
C PHE A 259 18.24 -11.73 4.58
N SER A 260 17.84 -12.93 4.13
CA SER A 260 18.78 -14.07 4.02
C SER A 260 19.93 -13.75 3.06
N THR A 261 19.64 -13.05 1.96
CA THR A 261 20.67 -12.60 1.00
C THR A 261 21.57 -11.53 1.61
N ALA A 262 20.99 -10.55 2.31
CA ALA A 262 21.73 -9.49 2.99
C ALA A 262 22.66 -10.04 4.09
N PHE A 263 22.18 -10.95 4.94
CA PHE A 263 23.00 -11.61 5.95
C PHE A 263 24.06 -12.54 5.32
N ALA A 264 23.71 -13.31 4.29
CA ALA A 264 24.67 -14.17 3.59
C ALA A 264 25.83 -13.41 2.93
N GLN A 265 25.59 -12.16 2.53
CA GLN A 265 26.59 -11.28 1.93
C GLN A 265 27.23 -10.33 2.95
N HIS A 266 26.97 -10.52 4.25
CA HIS A 266 27.47 -9.66 5.32
C HIS A 266 27.14 -8.18 5.12
N ALA A 267 26.00 -7.88 4.47
CA ALA A 267 25.61 -6.52 4.10
C ALA A 267 25.51 -5.61 5.34
N PHE A 268 24.93 -6.10 6.44
CA PHE A 268 24.81 -5.34 7.69
C PHE A 268 26.13 -5.19 8.46
N GLU A 269 27.14 -6.01 8.17
CA GLU A 269 28.48 -5.92 8.77
C GLU A 269 29.41 -5.03 7.93
N SER A 270 29.21 -5.04 6.60
CA SER A 270 29.96 -4.21 5.65
C SER A 270 29.54 -2.74 5.67
N VAL A 271 28.36 -2.44 6.22
CA VAL A 271 27.79 -1.10 6.31
C VAL A 271 28.00 -0.58 7.73
N SER A 272 28.38 0.69 7.88
CA SER A 272 28.64 1.27 9.20
C SER A 272 27.38 1.23 10.08
N HIS A 273 27.54 1.12 11.41
CA HIS A 273 26.39 1.17 12.32
C HIS A 273 25.64 2.51 12.20
N VAL A 274 26.38 3.58 11.91
CA VAL A 274 25.85 4.92 11.63
C VAL A 274 24.92 4.90 10.42
N SER A 275 25.28 4.19 9.35
CA SER A 275 24.46 4.04 8.14
C SER A 275 23.13 3.33 8.42
N ILE A 276 23.14 2.27 9.24
CA ILE A 276 21.93 1.54 9.61
C ILE A 276 21.00 2.42 10.45
N ILE A 277 21.56 3.09 11.47
CA ILE A 277 20.80 4.03 12.31
C ILE A 277 20.20 5.14 11.45
N PHE A 278 21.02 5.73 10.57
CA PHE A 278 20.58 6.73 9.61
C PHE A 278 19.38 6.23 8.80
N ILE A 279 19.48 5.06 8.16
CA ILE A 279 18.39 4.54 7.34
C ILE A 279 17.09 4.36 8.12
N VAL A 280 17.16 3.77 9.31
CA VAL A 280 15.95 3.47 10.11
C VAL A 280 15.19 4.77 10.41
N PHE A 281 15.88 5.79 10.91
CA PHE A 281 15.25 7.08 11.20
C PHE A 281 14.89 7.85 9.93
N PHE A 282 15.72 7.78 8.90
CA PHE A 282 15.50 8.43 7.62
C PHE A 282 14.24 7.90 6.93
N ASN A 283 14.05 6.58 6.90
CA ASN A 283 12.89 5.94 6.27
C ASN A 283 11.57 6.32 6.96
N ILE A 284 11.53 6.31 8.30
CA ILE A 284 10.34 6.74 9.06
C ILE A 284 10.08 8.23 8.77
N GLY A 285 11.12 9.07 8.88
CA GLY A 285 11.02 10.50 8.64
C GLY A 285 10.55 10.83 7.22
N ILE A 286 11.13 10.17 6.21
CA ILE A 286 10.80 10.45 4.81
C ILE A 286 9.43 9.91 4.42
N TYR A 287 9.00 8.77 4.98
CA TYR A 287 7.64 8.28 4.79
C TYR A 287 6.61 9.26 5.36
N LEU A 288 6.83 9.78 6.58
CA LEU A 288 5.97 10.81 7.18
C LEU A 288 5.99 12.11 6.36
N PHE A 289 7.18 12.57 5.97
CA PHE A 289 7.36 13.76 5.13
C PHE A 289 6.57 13.63 3.83
N PHE A 290 6.73 12.52 3.09
CA PHE A 290 6.00 12.30 1.84
C PHE A 290 4.50 12.12 2.06
N THR A 291 4.07 11.54 3.18
CA THR A 291 2.64 11.46 3.53
C THR A 291 2.04 12.86 3.71
N ILE A 292 2.73 13.73 4.46
CA ILE A 292 2.33 15.13 4.66
C ILE A 292 2.38 15.91 3.35
N PHE A 293 3.44 15.75 2.56
CA PHE A 293 3.57 16.37 1.25
C PHE A 293 2.40 15.95 0.34
N THR A 294 2.05 14.66 0.34
CA THR A 294 0.95 14.11 -0.44
C THR A 294 -0.40 14.66 0.03
N TYR A 295 -0.58 14.92 1.33
CA TYR A 295 -1.75 15.64 1.84
C TYR A 295 -1.88 17.03 1.22
N PHE A 296 -0.82 17.83 1.24
CA PHE A 296 -0.85 19.16 0.61
C PHE A 296 -1.01 19.10 -0.91
N TYR A 297 -0.44 18.08 -1.55
CA TYR A 297 -0.57 17.88 -2.98
C TYR A 297 -1.99 17.46 -3.40
N SER A 298 -2.66 16.65 -2.59
CA SER A 298 -4.05 16.21 -2.80
C SER A 298 -5.11 17.20 -2.28
N ARG A 299 -4.73 18.13 -1.39
CA ARG A 299 -5.61 19.17 -0.87
C ARG A 299 -4.90 20.52 -0.81
N PRO A 300 -4.50 21.08 -1.96
CA PRO A 300 -3.84 22.38 -2.01
C PRO A 300 -4.75 23.46 -1.45
N PHE A 301 -4.32 24.11 -0.36
CA PHE A 301 -5.13 25.08 0.39
C PHE A 301 -5.56 26.27 -0.49
N TRP A 302 -4.71 26.68 -1.43
CA TRP A 302 -4.97 27.81 -2.32
C TRP A 302 -6.17 27.59 -3.26
N ILE A 303 -6.54 26.35 -3.56
CA ILE A 303 -7.70 26.07 -4.42
C ILE A 303 -9.00 26.57 -3.77
N ASN A 304 -9.19 26.33 -2.47
CA ASN A 304 -10.37 26.84 -1.77
C ASN A 304 -10.26 28.35 -1.47
N MET A 305 -9.05 28.90 -1.42
CA MET A 305 -8.84 30.33 -1.27
C MET A 305 -9.22 31.11 -2.53
N ILE A 306 -8.88 30.57 -3.71
CA ILE A 306 -9.15 31.19 -5.03
C ILE A 306 -10.59 30.91 -5.49
N PHE A 307 -11.09 29.70 -5.23
CA PHE A 307 -12.42 29.25 -5.68
C PHE A 307 -13.37 29.08 -4.48
N LYS A 308 -13.77 30.22 -3.90
CA LYS A 308 -14.75 30.29 -2.78
C LYS A 308 -16.17 30.01 -3.24
N GLU A 309 -16.56 30.55 -4.39
CA GLU A 309 -17.89 30.39 -4.97
C GLU A 309 -17.82 29.65 -6.30
N ALA A 310 -18.92 28.99 -6.67
CA ALA A 310 -19.03 28.37 -7.98
C ALA A 310 -19.03 29.46 -9.06
N PRO A 311 -18.51 29.16 -10.27
CA PRO A 311 -18.55 30.13 -11.36
C PRO A 311 -20.00 30.48 -11.72
N ASN A 312 -20.31 31.78 -11.71
CA ASN A 312 -21.62 32.33 -12.08
C ASN A 312 -21.61 32.81 -13.54
N GLU A 313 -22.76 33.23 -14.08
CA GLU A 313 -22.87 33.75 -15.46
C GLU A 313 -21.87 34.89 -15.71
N ASN A 314 -21.68 35.77 -14.72
CA ASN A 314 -20.76 36.92 -14.75
C ASN A 314 -19.27 36.56 -14.59
N SER A 315 -18.92 35.31 -14.31
CA SER A 315 -17.50 34.93 -14.14
C SER A 315 -16.77 34.89 -15.49
N THR A 316 -15.57 35.45 -15.53
CA THR A 316 -14.70 35.44 -16.71
C THR A 316 -14.44 34.02 -17.19
N ILE A 317 -14.29 33.84 -18.51
CA ILE A 317 -13.95 32.55 -19.13
C ILE A 317 -12.73 31.93 -18.44
N LEU A 318 -11.67 32.72 -18.19
CA LEU A 318 -10.47 32.27 -17.48
C LEU A 318 -10.78 31.66 -16.10
N TYR A 319 -11.67 32.26 -15.32
CA TYR A 319 -12.08 31.76 -14.01
C TYR A 319 -12.86 30.45 -14.13
N LYS A 320 -13.79 30.37 -15.08
CA LYS A 320 -14.57 29.16 -15.37
C LYS A 320 -13.66 27.99 -15.75
N THR A 321 -12.73 28.21 -16.68
CA THR A 321 -11.77 27.19 -17.13
C THR A 321 -10.84 26.77 -15.99
N SER A 322 -10.30 27.73 -15.24
CA SER A 322 -9.40 27.44 -14.10
C SER A 322 -10.11 26.71 -12.96
N TYR A 323 -11.36 27.07 -12.66
CA TYR A 323 -12.18 26.38 -11.67
C TYR A 323 -12.38 24.91 -12.06
N TRP A 324 -12.77 24.65 -13.30
CA TRP A 324 -13.04 23.29 -13.77
C TRP A 324 -11.77 22.43 -13.84
N ILE A 325 -10.64 23.03 -14.23
CA ILE A 325 -9.34 22.35 -14.29
C ILE A 325 -8.77 22.12 -12.89
N LEU A 326 -8.79 23.11 -11.99
CA LEU A 326 -8.08 23.03 -10.71
C LEU A 326 -8.94 22.46 -9.58
N LYS A 327 -10.21 22.87 -9.44
CA LYS A 327 -11.05 22.50 -8.29
C LYS A 327 -11.11 21.00 -8.03
N PRO A 328 -11.22 20.11 -9.04
CA PRO A 328 -11.29 18.68 -8.75
C PRO A 328 -9.94 18.01 -8.41
N PHE A 329 -8.83 18.76 -8.31
CA PHE A 329 -7.60 18.30 -7.63
C PHE A 329 -7.70 18.45 -6.10
N TYR A 330 -8.76 19.10 -5.60
CA TYR A 330 -9.09 19.09 -4.19
C TYR A 330 -9.96 17.86 -3.88
N TYR A 331 -9.30 16.74 -3.53
CA TYR A 331 -9.98 15.46 -3.33
C TYR A 331 -10.85 15.44 -2.06
N ASN A 332 -11.85 14.57 -2.02
CA ASN A 332 -12.61 14.29 -0.79
C ASN A 332 -11.72 13.55 0.23
N LYS A 333 -12.12 13.51 1.51
CA LYS A 333 -11.28 12.92 2.57
C LYS A 333 -10.93 11.45 2.32
N LYS A 334 -11.86 10.65 1.78
CA LYS A 334 -11.66 9.21 1.54
C LYS A 334 -10.65 8.96 0.42
N ASP A 335 -10.71 9.73 -0.66
CA ASP A 335 -9.76 9.68 -1.76
C ASP A 335 -8.40 10.24 -1.34
N THR A 336 -8.38 11.32 -0.55
CA THR A 336 -7.15 11.86 0.02
C THR A 336 -6.41 10.81 0.86
N VAL A 337 -7.11 10.06 1.72
CA VAL A 337 -6.50 8.97 2.49
C VAL A 337 -5.92 7.88 1.58
N ALA A 338 -6.65 7.47 0.54
CA ALA A 338 -6.14 6.51 -0.44
C ALA A 338 -4.85 7.01 -1.11
N ILE A 339 -4.85 8.28 -1.57
CA ILE A 339 -3.68 8.90 -2.22
C ILE A 339 -2.51 9.04 -1.23
N MET A 340 -2.76 9.44 0.02
CA MET A 340 -1.75 9.56 1.08
C MET A 340 -1.08 8.24 1.44
N LEU A 341 -1.80 7.13 1.39
CA LEU A 341 -1.22 5.80 1.64
C LEU A 341 -0.50 5.25 0.39
N CYS A 342 -1.02 5.52 -0.81
CA CYS A 342 -0.43 5.04 -2.06
C CYS A 342 0.83 5.81 -2.50
N GLY A 343 0.82 7.13 -2.40
CA GLY A 343 1.88 8.00 -2.92
C GLY A 343 3.29 7.72 -2.38
N PRO A 344 3.49 7.71 -1.05
CA PRO A 344 4.80 7.46 -0.45
C PRO A 344 5.20 5.97 -0.46
N ALA A 345 4.24 5.05 -0.41
CA ALA A 345 4.54 3.64 -0.21
C ALA A 345 5.31 3.01 -1.38
N LYS A 346 6.20 2.06 -1.04
CA LYS A 346 7.03 1.30 -1.99
C LYS A 346 6.82 -0.20 -1.82
N THR A 347 6.77 -0.97 -2.90
CA THR A 347 6.52 -2.41 -2.87
C THR A 347 7.82 -3.22 -2.86
N ALA A 348 8.03 -3.98 -1.79
CA ALA A 348 9.13 -4.97 -1.79
C ALA A 348 8.87 -6.12 -2.77
N ALA A 349 7.61 -6.50 -3.03
CA ALA A 349 7.33 -7.66 -3.87
C ALA A 349 7.83 -7.48 -5.31
N LEU A 350 7.51 -6.33 -5.91
CA LEU A 350 8.00 -5.99 -7.25
C LEU A 350 9.41 -5.41 -7.18
N GLY A 351 9.74 -4.64 -6.14
CA GLY A 351 11.07 -4.04 -5.98
C GLY A 351 12.19 -5.07 -5.88
N VAL A 352 12.04 -6.12 -5.07
CA VAL A 352 13.05 -7.19 -4.96
C VAL A 352 13.23 -7.91 -6.29
N SER A 353 12.13 -8.19 -7.01
CA SER A 353 12.18 -8.78 -8.34
C SER A 353 12.91 -7.90 -9.34
N LEU A 354 12.58 -6.60 -9.37
CA LEU A 354 13.22 -5.62 -10.24
C LEU A 354 14.70 -5.45 -9.93
N VAL A 355 15.10 -5.42 -8.66
CA VAL A 355 16.50 -5.32 -8.26
C VAL A 355 17.23 -6.59 -8.70
N SER A 356 16.66 -7.77 -8.43
CA SER A 356 17.30 -9.05 -8.77
C SER A 356 17.44 -9.26 -10.27
N SER A 357 16.45 -8.84 -11.06
CA SER A 357 16.47 -8.98 -12.52
C SER A 357 17.38 -7.97 -13.21
N GLN A 358 17.56 -6.79 -12.61
CA GLN A 358 18.41 -5.74 -13.17
C GLN A 358 19.87 -5.88 -12.71
N TYR A 359 20.11 -6.17 -11.43
CA TYR A 359 21.48 -6.30 -10.92
C TYR A 359 22.04 -7.72 -11.06
N GLY A 360 21.19 -8.70 -11.37
CA GLY A 360 21.56 -10.11 -11.46
C GLY A 360 21.53 -10.81 -10.09
N ALA A 361 21.04 -12.04 -10.08
CA ALA A 361 20.85 -12.82 -8.86
C ALA A 361 22.16 -13.17 -8.12
N HIS A 362 23.29 -13.09 -8.81
CA HIS A 362 24.62 -13.43 -8.30
C HIS A 362 25.47 -12.20 -7.96
N ASN A 363 24.88 -10.99 -8.02
CA ASN A 363 25.63 -9.78 -7.72
C ASN A 363 26.07 -9.76 -6.24
N PRO A 364 27.38 -9.55 -5.96
CA PRO A 364 27.91 -9.53 -4.60
C PRO A 364 27.40 -8.35 -3.74
N ARG A 365 26.84 -7.31 -4.37
CA ARG A 365 26.27 -6.12 -3.71
C ARG A 365 24.75 -6.17 -3.59
N LEU A 366 24.11 -7.25 -4.04
CA LEU A 366 22.66 -7.39 -4.06
C LEU A 366 22.03 -7.23 -2.67
N GLY A 367 22.68 -7.76 -1.64
CA GLY A 367 22.28 -7.64 -0.25
C GLY A 367 22.21 -6.18 0.18
N ILE A 368 23.28 -5.41 -0.03
CA ILE A 368 23.34 -3.98 0.34
C ILE A 368 22.27 -3.17 -0.41
N LEU A 369 22.06 -3.44 -1.70
CA LEU A 369 21.02 -2.79 -2.51
C LEU A 369 19.60 -3.05 -1.97
N LEU A 370 19.38 -4.24 -1.42
CA LEU A 370 18.07 -4.64 -0.89
C LEU A 370 17.80 -4.12 0.53
N VAL A 371 18.84 -3.77 1.31
CA VAL A 371 18.70 -3.32 2.71
C VAL A 371 17.73 -2.13 2.85
N PRO A 372 17.87 -1.02 2.10
CA PRO A 372 16.94 0.10 2.23
C PRO A 372 15.51 -0.29 1.87
N LEU A 373 15.32 -1.14 0.85
CA LEU A 373 13.99 -1.57 0.39
C LEU A 373 13.26 -2.39 1.45
N VAL A 374 13.95 -3.35 2.07
CA VAL A 374 13.34 -4.19 3.12
C VAL A 374 13.03 -3.39 4.38
N LEU A 375 13.95 -2.54 4.82
CA LEU A 375 13.73 -1.71 6.00
C LEU A 375 12.57 -0.74 5.77
N TYR A 376 12.58 -0.04 4.64
CA TYR A 376 11.50 0.88 4.27
C TYR A 376 10.14 0.18 4.22
N GLN A 377 10.07 -1.03 3.66
CA GLN A 377 8.82 -1.81 3.61
C GLN A 377 8.31 -2.18 5.00
N ALA A 378 9.18 -2.51 5.95
CA ALA A 378 8.77 -2.83 7.32
C ALA A 378 8.31 -1.56 8.07
N GLU A 379 9.09 -0.49 7.96
CA GLU A 379 8.87 0.78 8.65
C GLU A 379 7.66 1.54 8.12
N GLN A 380 7.44 1.56 6.79
CA GLN A 380 6.28 2.20 6.20
C GLN A 380 4.98 1.52 6.68
N VAL A 381 4.96 0.19 6.80
CA VAL A 381 3.75 -0.54 7.22
C VAL A 381 3.47 -0.25 8.69
N MET A 382 4.51 -0.20 9.52
CA MET A 382 4.36 0.16 10.93
C MET A 382 3.85 1.60 11.09
N THR A 383 4.46 2.54 10.37
CA THR A 383 4.11 3.96 10.42
C THR A 383 2.69 4.19 9.90
N ALA A 384 2.34 3.60 8.76
CA ALA A 384 1.00 3.67 8.19
C ALA A 384 -0.07 3.11 9.13
N GLN A 385 0.21 2.01 9.82
CA GLN A 385 -0.73 1.41 10.79
C GLN A 385 -1.06 2.37 11.94
N ILE A 386 -0.09 3.18 12.38
CA ILE A 386 -0.31 4.23 13.39
C ILE A 386 -1.17 5.36 12.78
N LEU A 387 -0.85 5.81 11.56
CA LEU A 387 -1.56 6.89 10.88
C LEU A 387 -3.02 6.55 10.56
N VAL A 388 -3.34 5.28 10.29
CA VAL A 388 -4.72 4.82 9.99
C VAL A 388 -5.73 5.29 11.02
N ASN A 389 -5.38 5.27 12.31
CA ASN A 389 -6.29 5.72 13.37
C ASN A 389 -6.58 7.22 13.27
N PHE A 390 -5.56 8.03 12.98
CA PHE A 390 -5.71 9.47 12.78
C PHE A 390 -6.51 9.78 11.51
N MET A 391 -6.23 9.08 10.42
CA MET A 391 -6.95 9.22 9.14
C MET A 391 -8.43 8.87 9.29
N LYS A 392 -8.76 7.78 10.00
CA LYS A 392 -10.15 7.38 10.30
C LYS A 392 -10.90 8.45 11.09
N LYS A 393 -10.27 8.97 12.15
CA LYS A 393 -10.84 10.06 12.96
C LYS A 393 -11.07 11.33 12.12
N TRP A 394 -10.15 11.63 11.21
CA TRP A 394 -10.26 12.78 10.32
C TRP A 394 -11.39 12.66 9.30
N ILE A 395 -11.59 11.46 8.73
CA ILE A 395 -12.70 11.18 7.80
C ILE A 395 -14.05 11.48 8.45
N HIS A 396 -14.27 11.00 9.68
CA HIS A 396 -15.53 11.14 10.40
C HIS A 396 -15.68 12.43 11.23
N TYR A 397 -14.70 13.32 11.19
CA TYR A 397 -14.73 14.56 11.98
C TYR A 397 -15.99 15.41 11.75
N ASP A 398 -16.47 15.48 10.50
CA ASP A 398 -17.65 16.31 10.17
C ASP A 398 -18.96 15.64 10.59
N ASP A 399 -18.98 14.30 10.73
CA ASP A 399 -20.14 13.53 11.18
C ASP A 399 -20.33 13.68 12.69
N VAL A 400 -19.23 13.62 13.45
CA VAL A 400 -19.23 13.83 14.91
C VAL A 400 -19.66 15.25 15.24
N LYS A 401 -19.09 16.26 14.56
CA LYS A 401 -19.44 17.66 14.80
C LYS A 401 -20.93 17.96 14.55
N LYS A 402 -21.54 17.37 13.51
CA LYS A 402 -22.97 17.52 13.26
C LYS A 402 -23.85 16.88 14.34
N THR A 403 -23.39 15.80 14.96
CA THR A 403 -24.11 15.12 16.04
C THR A 403 -24.02 15.97 17.32
N ASP A 404 -22.84 16.49 17.64
CA ASP A 404 -22.64 17.40 18.78
C ASP A 404 -23.43 18.71 18.61
N ASP A 405 -23.48 19.28 17.40
CA ASP A 405 -24.24 20.50 17.09
C ASP A 405 -25.77 20.26 17.14
N GLN A 406 -26.24 19.03 16.88
CA GLN A 406 -27.67 18.64 16.99
C GLN A 406 -28.09 18.31 18.43
N GLU A 407 -27.19 17.76 19.25
CA GLU A 407 -27.44 17.54 20.67
C GLU A 407 -27.31 18.83 21.50
N ALA A 408 -26.59 19.85 21.00
CA ALA A 408 -26.39 21.14 21.66
C ALA A 408 -27.49 22.18 21.38
N THR A 409 -28.43 21.93 20.46
CA THR A 409 -29.65 22.75 20.35
C THR A 409 -30.59 22.43 21.51
N PRO A 410 -30.93 23.39 22.38
CA PRO A 410 -31.94 23.15 23.41
C PRO A 410 -33.25 22.81 22.70
N VAL A 411 -33.86 21.69 23.09
CA VAL A 411 -35.25 21.43 22.78
C VAL A 411 -36.05 22.55 23.45
N ASP A 412 -36.57 23.48 22.66
CA ASP A 412 -37.59 24.41 23.13
C ASP A 412 -38.79 23.58 23.59
N ASP A 413 -39.01 23.56 24.91
CA ASP A 413 -40.23 23.08 25.53
C ASP A 413 -41.39 23.96 25.04
N HIS A 414 -42.03 23.53 23.95
CA HIS A 414 -43.35 24.04 23.58
C HIS A 414 -44.34 22.88 23.45
N ASP A 415 -45.29 22.92 24.40
CA ASP A 415 -46.62 22.32 24.43
C ASP A 415 -46.74 20.80 24.40
N ASN A 416 -46.94 20.24 25.59
CA ASN A 416 -47.70 19.01 25.76
C ASN A 416 -48.67 19.16 26.95
N THR A 417 -49.84 19.73 26.67
CA THR A 417 -51.02 19.57 27.52
C THR A 417 -52.18 19.02 26.71
N THR A 418 -52.42 17.72 26.94
CA THR A 418 -53.73 17.07 27.09
C THR A 418 -54.74 17.19 25.95
N ASN A 419 -54.97 16.06 25.28
CA ASN A 419 -56.33 15.54 25.07
C ASN A 419 -56.29 14.01 24.95
N ASN A 420 -56.91 13.36 25.92
CA ASN A 420 -57.07 11.91 26.02
C ASN A 420 -58.53 11.66 26.41
N GLU A 421 -59.33 11.18 25.47
CA GLU A 421 -60.69 10.60 25.56
C GLU A 421 -61.18 10.52 24.09
N SER A 422 -61.75 9.45 23.51
CA SER A 422 -62.40 8.24 24.01
C SER A 422 -62.57 7.25 22.84
N ASN A 423 -62.46 5.95 23.13
CA ASN A 423 -62.80 4.81 22.26
C ASN A 423 -64.29 4.79 21.83
N SER A 424 -64.60 4.32 20.61
CA SER A 424 -65.40 3.09 20.37
C SER A 424 -65.83 2.90 18.89
N ASP A 425 -65.74 1.64 18.43
CA ASP A 425 -66.46 0.98 17.32
C ASP A 425 -66.10 1.38 15.86
N THR A 426 -65.80 0.49 14.91
CA THR A 426 -66.57 -0.71 14.51
C THR A 426 -65.75 -1.64 13.60
N ILE A 427 -66.11 -2.92 13.64
CA ILE A 427 -65.58 -4.12 12.97
C ILE A 427 -66.01 -4.20 11.48
N LEU A 428 -65.23 -4.93 10.65
CA LEU A 428 -65.57 -5.81 9.50
C LEU A 428 -64.53 -5.65 8.36
N ASP A 429 -63.55 -6.54 8.21
CA ASP A 429 -63.54 -7.86 7.54
C ASP A 429 -63.75 -7.87 6.01
N GLU A 430 -62.69 -8.37 5.37
CA GLU A 430 -62.55 -9.13 4.11
C GLU A 430 -63.64 -9.07 3.03
N THR A 431 -63.20 -8.79 1.79
CA THR A 431 -63.40 -9.73 0.66
C THR A 431 -62.55 -9.35 -0.56
N THR A 432 -61.67 -10.27 -0.94
CA THR A 432 -61.31 -10.71 -2.31
C THR A 432 -61.55 -9.77 -3.50
N HIS A 433 -60.49 -9.49 -4.26
CA HIS A 433 -60.42 -9.85 -5.68
C HIS A 433 -58.97 -9.74 -6.21
N GLU A 434 -58.37 -10.91 -6.48
CA GLU A 434 -57.37 -11.06 -7.55
C GLU A 434 -58.09 -10.81 -8.89
N GLU A 435 -57.50 -10.00 -9.77
CA GLU A 435 -57.45 -10.35 -11.18
C GLU A 435 -56.34 -9.60 -11.93
N SER A 436 -55.58 -10.41 -12.65
CA SER A 436 -54.49 -10.06 -13.56
C SER A 436 -54.97 -9.23 -14.75
N HIS A 437 -54.18 -8.25 -15.19
CA HIS A 437 -54.08 -7.96 -16.62
C HIS A 437 -52.71 -7.42 -17.03
N SER A 438 -51.99 -8.26 -17.77
CA SER A 438 -50.97 -7.87 -18.76
C SER A 438 -51.68 -7.51 -20.07
N ASN A 439 -51.45 -6.32 -20.64
CA ASN A 439 -51.07 -6.19 -22.07
C ASN A 439 -50.83 -4.72 -22.53
N LYS A 440 -49.60 -4.52 -23.04
CA LYS A 440 -49.21 -4.00 -24.37
C LYS A 440 -49.62 -2.61 -24.93
N SER A 441 -48.58 -2.06 -25.57
CA SER A 441 -48.50 -1.14 -26.72
C SER A 441 -48.61 0.36 -26.40
N LYS A 442 -47.74 1.23 -26.90
CA LYS A 442 -46.98 1.24 -28.16
C LYS A 442 -45.51 1.62 -27.96
#